data_AF-A0A7X7G562-F1
#
_entry.id   AF-A0A7X7G562-F1
#
_cell.length_a   1.000
_cell.length_b   1.000
_cell.length_c   1.000
_cell.angle_alpha   90.00
_cell.angle_beta   90.00
_cell.angle_gamma   90.00
#
_symmetry.space_group_name_H-M   'P 1'
#
loop_
_entity.id
_entity.type
_entity.pdbx_description
1 polymer ?
#
loop_
_entity_poly.entity_id
_entity_poly.type
_entity_poly.pdbx_seq_one_letter_code
_entity_poly.pdbx_strand_id
1 'polypeptide(L)' 'MESQQQNHGTKILDEVRDVMRLHHYSIHTERAYCDWIRRFVLYHHM' A
#
# COMPACT_ATOMS: atom_id res chain seq x y z
N MET A 1 13.05 -6.40 20.10
CA MET A 1 13.23 -5.27 19.17
C MET A 1 12.29 -5.53 18.01
N GLU A 2 10.98 -5.43 18.26
CA GLU A 2 10.16 -4.21 18.04
C GLU A 2 10.02 -3.95 16.53
N SER A 3 8.86 -3.98 15.87
CA SER A 3 7.46 -4.09 16.29
C SER A 3 6.68 -4.56 15.05
N GLN A 4 5.89 -5.61 15.17
CA GLN A 4 4.90 -5.97 14.15
C GLN A 4 3.80 -4.91 14.18
N GLN A 5 3.89 -3.91 13.29
CA GLN A 5 2.92 -2.83 13.17
C GLN A 5 1.62 -3.38 12.58
N GLN A 6 0.72 -3.86 13.43
CA GLN A 6 -0.62 -4.23 13.01
C GLN A 6 -1.52 -3.00 12.95
N ASN A 7 -1.64 -2.41 11.75
CA ASN A 7 -2.51 -1.25 11.50
C ASN A 7 -3.71 -1.70 10.65
N HIS A 8 -4.83 -1.95 11.32
CA HIS A 8 -5.98 -2.68 10.75
C HIS A 8 -6.87 -1.85 9.81
N GLY A 9 -6.59 -0.54 9.65
CA GLY A 9 -7.18 0.31 8.59
C GLY A 9 -6.24 0.58 7.41
N THR A 10 -5.02 0.02 7.45
CA THR A 10 -3.93 0.29 6.50
C THR A 10 -3.55 -0.96 5.68
N LYS A 11 -4.23 -2.09 5.95
CA LYS A 11 -3.88 -3.43 5.45
C LYS A 11 -3.73 -3.54 3.94
N ILE A 12 -4.65 -2.97 3.15
CA ILE A 12 -4.61 -3.09 1.68
C ILE A 12 -3.38 -2.40 1.08
N LEU A 13 -3.02 -1.20 1.55
CA LEU A 13 -1.88 -0.48 0.96
C LEU A 13 -0.55 -1.11 1.34
N ASP A 14 -0.44 -1.68 2.53
CA ASP A 14 0.75 -2.39 2.96
C ASP A 14 0.90 -3.73 2.23
N GLU A 15 -0.18 -4.49 2.03
CA GLU A 15 -0.17 -5.71 1.21
C GLU A 15 0.25 -5.43 -0.24
N VAL A 16 -0.28 -4.37 -0.86
CA VAL A 16 0.08 -3.97 -2.22
C VAL A 16 1.56 -3.63 -2.32
N ARG A 17 2.10 -2.94 -1.32
CA ARG A 17 3.53 -2.59 -1.25
C ARG A 17 4.41 -3.84 -1.13
N ASP A 18 4.01 -4.81 -0.32
CA ASP A 18 4.78 -6.06 -0.16
C ASP A 18 4.81 -6.87 -1.47
N VAL A 19 3.67 -6.96 -2.16
CA VAL A 19 3.60 -7.58 -3.49
C VAL A 19 4.48 -6.83 -4.50
N MET A 20 4.43 -5.50 -4.51
CA MET A 20 5.25 -4.70 -5.44
C MET A 20 6.75 -4.87 -5.20
N ARG A 21 7.17 -4.98 -3.93
CA ARG A 21 8.57 -5.23 -3.56
C ARG A 21 9.01 -6.63 -3.93
N LEU A 22 8.15 -7.63 -3.76
CA LEU A 22 8.39 -9.00 -4.20
C LEU A 22 8.64 -9.08 -5.71
N HIS A 23 7.93 -8.25 -6.48
CA HIS A 23 8.11 -8.14 -7.93
C HIS A 23 9.22 -7.16 -8.35
N HIS A 24 10.00 -6.63 -7.40
CA HIS A 24 11.08 -5.67 -7.63
C HIS A 24 10.66 -4.43 -8.43
N TYR A 25 9.42 -3.98 -8.25
CA TYR A 25 9.02 -2.68 -8.80
C TYR A 25 9.83 -1.55 -8.14
N SER A 26 10.03 -0.48 -8.91
CA SER A 26 10.72 0.70 -8.39
C SER A 26 9.90 1.34 -7.25
N ILE A 27 10.59 1.99 -6.32
CA ILE A 27 9.96 2.76 -5.24
C ILE A 27 9.05 3.88 -5.76
N HIS A 28 9.35 4.40 -6.96
CA HIS A 28 8.52 5.41 -7.63
C HIS A 28 7.20 4.79 -8.13
N THR A 29 7.26 3.58 -8.69
CA THR A 29 6.08 2.82 -9.10
C THR A 29 5.22 2.47 -7.88
N GLU A 30 5.84 1.98 -6.80
CA GLU A 30 5.15 1.69 -5.54
C GLU A 30 4.34 2.90 -5.03
N ARG A 31 4.97 4.08 -4.94
CA ARG A 31 4.30 5.32 -4.52
C ARG A 31 3.15 5.72 -5.43
N ALA A 32 3.36 5.71 -6.74
CA ALA A 32 2.33 6.10 -7.69
C ALA A 32 1.08 5.23 -7.56
N TYR A 33 1.26 3.91 -7.44
CA TYR A 33 0.15 2.98 -7.27
C TYR A 33 -0.56 3.14 -5.93
N CYS A 34 0.17 3.26 -4.81
CA CYS A 34 -0.45 3.51 -3.50
C CYS A 34 -1.27 4.80 -3.49
N ASP A 35 -0.80 5.86 -4.16
CA ASP A 35 -1.53 7.12 -4.26
C ASP A 35 -2.81 7.00 -5.11
N TRP A 36 -2.75 6.28 -6.24
CA TRP A 36 -3.94 5.99 -7.05
C TRP A 36 -4.96 5.14 -6.30
N ILE A 37 -4.53 4.12 -5.57
CA ILE A 37 -5.40 3.27 -4.77
C ILE A 37 -6.07 4.10 -3.66
N ARG A 38 -5.33 4.96 -2.97
CA ARG A 38 -5.91 5.85 -1.97
C ARG A 38 -6.98 6.77 -2.56
N ARG A 39 -6.72 7.36 -3.73
CA ARG A 39 -7.69 8.20 -4.45
C ARG A 39 -8.93 7.40 -4.87
N PHE A 40 -8.74 6.16 -5.33
CA PHE A 40 -9.82 5.27 -5.71
C PHE A 40 -10.72 4.92 -4.53
N VAL A 41 -10.15 4.51 -3.39
CA VAL A 41 -10.92 4.19 -2.17
C VAL A 41 -11.71 5.41 -1.69
N LEU A 42 -11.09 6.60 -1.66
CA LEU A 42 -11.76 7.85 -1.29
C LEU A 42 -12.90 8.21 -2.27
N TYR A 43 -12.68 8.03 -3.57
CA TYR A 43 -13.68 8.32 -4.59
C TYR A 43 -14.88 7.37 -4.50
N HIS A 44 -14.65 6.11 -4.16
CA HIS A 44 -15.71 5.11 -4.02
C HIS A 44 -16.33 5.03 -2.62
N HIS A 45 -15.89 5.87 -1.66
CA HIS A 45 -16.35 5.88 -0.27
C HIS A 45 -16.36 4.49 0.39
N MET A 46 -15.35 3.66 0.08
CA MET A 46 -15.13 2.34 0.69
C MET A 46 -14.39 2.43 2.02
#